data_AF-A0A2H0S0P0-F1
#
_entry.id   AF-A0A2H0S0P0-F1
#
_cell.length_a   1.000
_cell.length_b   1.000
_cell.length_c   1.000
_cell.angle_alpha   90.00
_cell.angle_beta   90.00
_cell.angle_gamma   90.00
#
_symmetry.space_group_name_H-M   'P 1'
#
loop_
_entity.id
_entity.type
_entity.pdbx_description
1 polymer ?
#
loop_
_entity_poly.entity_id
_entity_poly.type
_entity_poly.pdbx_seq_one_letter_code
_entity_poly.pdbx_strand_id
1 'polypeptide(L)'
;MGVSSSALTSCTTCAPISSEAICTPNTVRAAQAQRTTWNRLEEQRVVRCILVFPTSIAYIGPYMHVLGIDPGVATIGIGVIETTLSQNCKALSWLTIRTAAGLPLQDRLQEIQNDIASIFSEYQPTLVVLERLFFAKNERTALDVAHARGILLLEAGKYASYILEPSPPEWKLSITGDGSASKEQVQRMVTSQLHLTEIPRPDDAADALALALFGASQLPLLTCHTAPANASKGCTPLTKT
;
A
#
# COMPACT_ATOMS: atom_id res chain seq x y z
N MET A 1 -49.15 -40.06 48.95
CA MET A 1 -50.07 -40.55 47.89
C MET A 1 -49.56 -39.92 46.59
N GLY A 2 -48.94 -40.58 45.61
CA GLY A 2 -48.91 -42.02 45.23
C GLY A 2 -50.26 -42.46 44.67
N VAL A 3 -50.41 -43.15 43.52
CA VAL A 3 -49.51 -43.82 42.52
C VAL A 3 -50.35 -44.16 41.25
N SER A 4 -49.88 -44.49 40.03
CA SER A 4 -48.58 -44.43 39.30
C SER A 4 -48.75 -44.96 37.84
N SER A 5 -47.83 -44.65 36.89
CA SER A 5 -47.59 -45.40 35.62
C SER A 5 -48.65 -45.24 34.50
N SER A 6 -48.46 -45.45 33.18
CA SER A 6 -47.36 -45.79 32.22
C SER A 6 -47.88 -45.41 30.79
N ALA A 7 -47.15 -45.38 29.66
CA ALA A 7 -46.08 -46.25 29.16
C ALA A 7 -45.23 -45.58 28.05
N LEU A 8 -44.05 -46.18 27.80
CA LEU A 8 -43.20 -45.92 26.63
C LEU A 8 -43.58 -46.85 25.47
N THR A 9 -43.43 -46.39 24.22
CA THR A 9 -43.18 -47.29 23.08
C THR A 9 -42.16 -46.65 22.14
N SER A 10 -41.10 -47.39 21.83
CA SER A 10 -40.03 -47.01 20.92
C SER A 10 -40.34 -47.41 19.48
N CYS A 11 -39.74 -46.71 18.50
CA CYS A 11 -39.18 -47.39 17.34
C CYS A 11 -38.03 -46.58 16.70
N THR A 12 -36.98 -47.29 16.31
CA THR A 12 -35.72 -46.78 15.76
C THR A 12 -35.69 -47.03 14.26
N THR A 13 -35.12 -46.13 13.45
CA THR A 13 -34.42 -46.51 12.19
C THR A 13 -33.63 -45.34 11.60
N CYS A 14 -32.50 -45.65 10.96
CA CYS A 14 -31.61 -44.68 10.30
C CYS A 14 -31.70 -44.82 8.77
N ALA A 15 -31.58 -43.70 8.03
CA ALA A 15 -31.05 -43.55 6.66
C ALA A 15 -31.69 -44.38 5.49
N PRO A 16 -31.79 -43.88 4.23
CA PRO A 16 -30.68 -43.27 3.48
C PRO A 16 -31.07 -42.10 2.52
N ILE A 17 -30.13 -41.78 1.61
CA ILE A 17 -30.11 -40.62 0.69
C ILE A 17 -30.79 -40.93 -0.66
N SER A 18 -31.56 -39.97 -1.20
CA SER A 18 -31.82 -39.75 -2.63
C SER A 18 -32.30 -38.29 -2.81
N SER A 19 -31.48 -37.39 -3.38
CA SER A 19 -31.39 -37.04 -4.81
C SER A 19 -32.59 -36.28 -5.38
N GLU A 20 -32.30 -35.18 -6.11
CA GLU A 20 -33.21 -34.40 -6.97
C GLU A 20 -34.17 -33.38 -6.31
N ALA A 21 -33.58 -32.26 -5.87
CA ALA A 21 -34.33 -30.99 -5.82
C ALA A 21 -34.63 -30.54 -7.26
N ILE A 22 -35.88 -30.72 -7.71
CA ILE A 22 -36.33 -30.45 -9.08
C ILE A 22 -36.16 -28.95 -9.40
N CYS A 23 -35.21 -28.64 -10.29
CA CYS A 23 -34.92 -27.27 -10.71
C CYS A 23 -35.97 -26.80 -11.74
N THR A 24 -36.85 -25.89 -11.33
CA THR A 24 -37.90 -25.36 -12.22
C THR A 24 -37.33 -24.53 -13.38
N PRO A 25 -38.03 -24.38 -14.52
CA PRO A 25 -37.56 -23.57 -15.64
C PRO A 25 -37.25 -22.10 -15.29
N ASN A 26 -37.91 -21.54 -14.27
CA ASN A 26 -37.68 -20.16 -13.82
C ASN A 26 -36.39 -19.99 -13.01
N THR A 27 -35.96 -21.00 -12.23
CA THR A 27 -34.70 -20.91 -11.46
C THR A 27 -33.47 -21.00 -12.37
N VAL A 28 -33.53 -21.75 -13.48
CA VAL A 28 -32.44 -21.82 -14.46
C VAL A 28 -32.23 -20.50 -15.18
N ARG A 29 -33.32 -19.80 -15.58
CA ARG A 29 -33.22 -18.48 -16.23
C ARG A 29 -32.65 -17.40 -15.32
N ALA A 30 -33.02 -17.39 -14.04
CA ALA A 30 -32.45 -16.44 -13.06
C ALA A 30 -30.94 -16.65 -12.87
N ALA A 31 -30.50 -17.91 -12.71
CA ALA A 31 -29.09 -18.25 -12.56
C ALA A 31 -28.25 -17.96 -13.82
N GLN A 32 -28.81 -18.17 -15.02
CA GLN A 32 -28.13 -17.84 -16.27
C GLN A 32 -28.04 -16.34 -16.52
N ALA A 33 -29.09 -15.56 -16.19
CA ALA A 33 -29.06 -14.10 -16.29
C ALA A 33 -28.04 -13.48 -15.31
N GLN A 34 -27.90 -14.03 -14.10
CA GLN A 34 -26.86 -13.59 -13.16
C GLN A 34 -25.45 -13.94 -13.65
N ARG A 35 -25.22 -15.13 -14.22
CA ARG A 35 -23.90 -15.49 -14.78
C ARG A 35 -23.44 -14.57 -15.91
N THR A 36 -24.35 -14.08 -16.76
CA THR A 36 -23.97 -13.17 -17.86
C THR A 36 -23.64 -11.74 -17.40
N THR A 37 -24.13 -11.28 -16.25
CA THR A 37 -23.66 -10.04 -15.63
C THR A 37 -22.32 -10.20 -14.89
N TRP A 38 -22.06 -11.34 -14.25
CA TRP A 38 -20.76 -11.60 -13.61
C TRP A 38 -19.61 -11.72 -14.62
N ASN A 39 -19.76 -12.53 -15.68
CA ASN A 39 -18.70 -12.70 -16.69
C ASN A 39 -18.30 -11.38 -17.39
N ARG A 40 -19.23 -10.42 -17.53
CA ARG A 40 -18.93 -9.09 -18.13
C ARG A 40 -18.10 -8.18 -17.21
N LEU A 41 -18.08 -8.45 -15.91
CA LEU A 41 -17.31 -7.68 -14.92
C LEU A 41 -15.92 -8.28 -14.65
N GLU A 42 -15.69 -9.55 -15.00
CA GLU A 42 -14.38 -10.21 -14.85
C GLU A 42 -13.46 -9.99 -16.06
N GLU A 43 -13.99 -9.91 -17.30
CA GLU A 43 -13.17 -9.59 -18.49
C GLU A 43 -12.55 -8.18 -18.48
N GLN A 44 -13.00 -7.28 -17.61
CA GLN A 44 -12.36 -5.96 -17.39
C GLN A 44 -11.33 -5.94 -16.25
N ARG A 45 -11.10 -7.06 -15.56
CA ARG A 45 -10.24 -7.16 -14.37
C ARG A 45 -8.93 -7.93 -14.57
N VAL A 46 -8.65 -8.39 -15.79
CA VAL A 46 -7.41 -9.11 -16.10
C VAL A 46 -6.25 -8.14 -16.30
N VAL A 47 -5.40 -8.03 -15.27
CA VAL A 47 -4.04 -7.46 -15.30
C VAL A 47 -3.91 -6.13 -16.04
N ARG A 48 -4.59 -5.10 -15.52
CA ARG A 48 -4.17 -3.71 -15.74
C ARG A 48 -3.49 -3.24 -14.46
N CYS A 49 -2.23 -2.81 -14.52
CA CYS A 49 -1.69 -1.91 -13.51
C CYS A 49 -2.61 -0.69 -13.51
N ILE A 50 -3.46 -0.56 -12.49
CA ILE A 50 -4.36 0.57 -12.37
C ILE A 50 -3.52 1.76 -11.89
N LEU A 51 -2.85 2.39 -12.85
CA LEU A 51 -2.67 3.83 -12.82
C LEU A 51 -4.10 4.39 -12.71
N VAL A 52 -4.49 4.75 -11.49
CA VAL A 52 -5.72 5.53 -11.25
C VAL A 52 -5.41 6.90 -11.81
N PHE A 53 -5.70 7.11 -13.10
CA PHE A 53 -5.57 8.42 -13.72
C PHE A 53 -6.67 9.32 -13.13
N PRO A 54 -6.37 10.33 -12.29
CA PRO A 54 -7.34 11.36 -12.00
C PRO A 54 -7.73 12.04 -13.32
N THR A 55 -9.03 12.25 -13.53
CA THR A 55 -9.57 12.88 -14.75
C THR A 55 -9.25 14.37 -14.86
N SER A 56 -8.68 14.96 -13.82
CA SER A 56 -7.90 16.19 -13.91
C SER A 56 -6.42 15.84 -13.94
N ILE A 57 -5.69 16.36 -14.91
CA ILE A 57 -4.24 16.53 -14.80
C ILE A 57 -4.03 17.48 -13.63
N ALA A 58 -3.79 16.92 -12.44
CA ALA A 58 -3.39 17.70 -11.28
C ALA A 58 -2.10 18.42 -11.68
N TYR A 59 -2.09 19.75 -11.53
CA TYR A 59 -0.89 20.54 -11.80
C TYR A 59 0.18 20.12 -10.81
N ILE A 60 1.09 19.25 -11.26
CA ILE A 60 2.26 18.86 -10.50
C ILE A 60 3.11 20.14 -10.40
N GLY A 61 3.14 20.72 -9.21
CA GLY A 61 3.93 21.91 -8.93
C GLY A 61 5.42 21.66 -9.19
N PRO A 62 6.25 22.71 -9.27
CA PRO A 62 7.69 22.55 -9.41
C PRO A 62 8.31 21.75 -8.25
N TYR A 63 7.61 21.72 -7.10
CA TYR A 63 7.91 20.94 -5.92
C TYR A 63 6.83 19.86 -5.71
N MET A 64 7.28 18.64 -5.43
CA MET A 64 6.46 17.47 -5.10
C MET A 64 6.85 16.97 -3.73
N HIS A 65 5.87 16.58 -2.91
CA HIS A 65 6.13 15.89 -1.66
C HIS A 65 6.11 14.37 -1.88
N VAL A 66 7.14 13.70 -1.38
CA VAL A 66 7.26 12.24 -1.37
C VAL A 66 7.26 11.76 0.08
N LEU A 67 6.33 10.85 0.39
CA LEU A 67 6.16 10.26 1.71
C LEU A 67 6.68 8.80 1.70
N GLY A 68 7.78 8.55 2.39
CA GLY A 68 8.28 7.20 2.65
C GLY A 68 7.73 6.65 3.97
N ILE A 69 7.31 5.38 3.96
CA ILE A 69 6.67 4.70 5.08
C ILE A 69 7.29 3.31 5.27
N ASP A 70 7.90 3.09 6.44
CA ASP A 70 8.37 1.79 6.91
C ASP A 70 7.29 1.15 7.82
N PRO A 71 6.56 0.11 7.37
CA PRO A 71 5.35 -0.35 8.04
C PRO A 71 5.60 -1.32 9.21
N GLY A 72 4.99 -1.00 10.35
CA GLY A 72 4.89 -1.86 11.53
C GLY A 72 3.58 -1.64 12.29
N VAL A 73 3.45 -2.26 13.47
CA VAL A 73 2.31 -2.02 14.39
C VAL A 73 2.73 -1.22 15.62
N ALA A 74 3.88 -1.57 16.21
CA ALA A 74 4.42 -0.85 17.37
C ALA A 74 5.15 0.45 17.00
N THR A 75 5.67 0.50 15.78
CA THR A 75 6.60 1.49 15.26
C THR A 75 6.33 1.58 13.76
N ILE A 76 6.07 2.76 13.24
CA ILE A 76 6.01 3.02 11.79
C ILE A 76 6.94 4.19 11.50
N GLY A 77 7.98 3.95 10.70
CA GLY A 77 8.89 5.00 10.27
C GLY A 77 8.21 5.89 9.22
N ILE A 78 8.30 7.21 9.40
CA ILE A 78 7.76 8.21 8.47
C ILE A 78 8.86 9.17 8.05
N GLY A 79 9.02 9.39 6.75
CA GLY A 79 9.94 10.37 6.18
C GLY A 79 9.26 11.16 5.06
N VAL A 80 9.32 12.48 5.13
CA VAL A 80 8.76 13.38 4.13
C VAL A 80 9.90 14.19 3.49
N ILE A 81 9.98 14.15 2.17
CA ILE A 81 10.90 15.01 1.40
C ILE A 81 10.13 15.85 0.39
N GLU A 82 10.64 17.04 0.15
CA GLU A 82 10.34 17.87 -1.01
C GLU A 82 11.33 17.51 -2.12
N THR A 83 10.86 17.42 -3.36
CA THR A 83 11.73 17.19 -4.52
C THR A 83 11.21 17.86 -5.78
N THR A 84 12.11 18.08 -6.74
CA THR A 84 11.83 18.63 -8.07
C THR A 84 11.97 17.55 -9.14
N LEU A 85 11.55 17.80 -10.38
CA LEU A 85 11.83 16.89 -11.51
C LEU A 85 13.35 16.71 -11.77
N SER A 86 14.17 17.66 -11.33
CA SER A 86 15.64 17.57 -11.34
C SER A 86 16.24 16.84 -10.13
N GLN A 87 15.41 16.17 -9.31
CA GLN A 87 15.80 15.38 -8.14
C GLN A 87 16.59 16.16 -7.06
N ASN A 88 16.44 17.49 -7.01
CA ASN A 88 16.92 18.27 -5.87
C ASN A 88 16.02 17.97 -4.67
N CYS A 89 16.50 17.13 -3.74
CA CYS A 89 15.73 16.60 -2.63
C CYS A 89 16.07 17.32 -1.32
N LYS A 90 15.04 17.60 -0.52
CA LYS A 90 15.17 18.24 0.80
C LYS A 90 14.27 17.54 1.81
N ALA A 91 14.81 17.20 2.98
CA ALA A 91 13.99 16.71 4.08
C ALA A 91 13.06 17.80 4.60
N LEU A 92 11.76 17.50 4.71
CA LEU A 92 10.77 18.39 5.34
C LEU A 92 10.49 17.99 6.78
N SER A 93 10.27 16.69 7.00
CA SER A 93 9.88 16.14 8.29
C SER A 93 10.20 14.66 8.34
N TRP A 94 10.48 14.12 9.52
CA TRP A 94 10.63 12.69 9.74
C TRP A 94 10.27 12.37 11.19
N LEU A 95 9.56 11.27 11.41
CA LEU A 95 9.03 10.91 12.71
C LEU A 95 8.77 9.40 12.81
N THR A 96 8.21 8.97 13.94
CA THR A 96 7.79 7.59 14.13
C THR A 96 6.45 7.55 14.84
N ILE A 97 5.44 6.96 14.21
CA ILE A 97 4.17 6.64 14.88
C ILE A 97 4.45 5.47 15.82
N ARG A 98 4.01 5.58 17.09
CA ARG A 98 4.24 4.57 18.13
C ARG A 98 2.95 4.25 18.87
N THR A 99 2.53 3.00 18.83
CA THR A 99 1.35 2.52 19.57
C THR A 99 1.77 1.77 20.83
N ALA A 100 1.03 1.93 21.92
CA ALA A 100 1.41 1.34 23.19
C ALA A 100 1.33 -0.20 23.18
N ALA A 101 2.28 -0.85 23.86
CA ALA A 101 2.24 -2.30 24.05
C ALA A 101 1.11 -2.70 25.00
N GLY A 102 0.48 -3.85 24.75
CA GLY A 102 -0.63 -4.36 25.56
C GLY A 102 -2.02 -3.86 25.16
N LEU A 103 -2.11 -2.83 24.30
CA LEU A 103 -3.38 -2.44 23.69
C LEU A 103 -3.91 -3.54 22.74
N PRO A 104 -5.24 -3.77 22.69
CA PRO A 104 -5.88 -4.58 21.67
C PRO A 104 -5.54 -4.11 20.25
N LEU A 105 -5.48 -5.04 19.29
CA LEU A 105 -5.03 -4.73 17.93
C LEU A 105 -5.89 -3.64 17.26
N GLN A 106 -7.22 -3.69 17.40
CA GLN A 106 -8.10 -2.72 16.75
C GLN A 106 -7.88 -1.28 17.25
N ASP A 107 -7.50 -1.11 18.52
CA ASP A 107 -7.27 0.21 19.11
C ASP A 107 -5.94 0.79 18.57
N ARG A 108 -4.91 -0.05 18.47
CA ARG A 108 -3.61 0.30 17.84
C ARG A 108 -3.76 0.64 16.36
N LEU A 109 -4.62 -0.10 15.64
CA LEU A 109 -4.94 0.16 14.24
C LEU A 109 -5.68 1.50 14.08
N GLN A 110 -6.54 1.87 15.04
CA GLN A 110 -7.23 3.16 15.06
C GLN A 110 -6.28 4.33 15.37
N GLU A 111 -5.31 4.16 16.29
CA GLU A 111 -4.21 5.12 16.51
C GLU A 111 -3.42 5.36 15.21
N ILE A 112 -2.94 4.28 14.57
CA ILE A 112 -2.20 4.33 13.30
C ILE A 112 -3.00 5.06 12.21
N GLN A 113 -4.30 4.80 12.11
CA GLN A 113 -5.18 5.41 11.11
C GLN A 113 -5.35 6.92 11.33
N ASN A 114 -5.52 7.36 12.58
CA ASN A 114 -5.65 8.78 12.93
C ASN A 114 -4.35 9.55 12.65
N ASP A 115 -3.22 8.99 13.07
CA ASP A 115 -1.90 9.64 12.92
C ASP A 115 -1.51 9.75 11.45
N ILE A 116 -1.65 8.67 10.67
CA ILE A 116 -1.27 8.70 9.25
C ILE A 116 -2.22 9.58 8.44
N ALA A 117 -3.53 9.60 8.74
CA ALA A 117 -4.48 10.49 8.06
C ALA A 117 -4.15 11.98 8.33
N SER A 118 -3.66 12.30 9.53
CA SER A 118 -3.19 13.64 9.87
C SER A 118 -1.97 14.04 9.05
N ILE A 119 -0.97 13.16 8.93
CA ILE A 119 0.23 13.36 8.10
C ILE A 119 -0.13 13.51 6.62
N PHE A 120 -1.03 12.67 6.10
CA PHE A 120 -1.54 12.79 4.74
C PHE A 120 -2.24 14.13 4.50
N SER A 121 -3.06 14.58 5.45
CA SER A 121 -3.75 15.86 5.38
C SER A 121 -2.79 17.06 5.42
N GLU A 122 -1.72 16.99 6.21
CA GLU A 122 -0.71 18.04 6.36
C GLU A 122 0.17 18.17 5.11
N TYR A 123 0.74 17.06 4.63
CA TYR A 123 1.75 17.09 3.58
C TYR A 123 1.21 16.92 2.16
N GLN A 124 -0.02 16.41 1.96
CA GLN A 124 -0.62 16.18 0.63
C GLN A 124 0.36 15.51 -0.37
N PRO A 125 0.96 14.35 -0.03
CA PRO A 125 2.04 13.76 -0.81
C PRO A 125 1.60 13.36 -2.22
N THR A 126 2.37 13.77 -3.23
CA THR A 126 2.14 13.39 -4.62
C THR A 126 2.43 11.90 -4.83
N LEU A 127 3.46 11.40 -4.16
CA LEU A 127 3.93 10.01 -4.23
C LEU A 127 4.12 9.45 -2.81
N VAL A 128 3.63 8.23 -2.60
CA VAL A 128 3.90 7.42 -1.40
C VAL A 128 4.78 6.23 -1.76
N VAL A 129 5.75 5.93 -0.90
CA VAL A 129 6.57 4.72 -0.98
C VAL A 129 6.39 3.93 0.31
N LEU A 130 5.80 2.73 0.22
CA LEU A 130 5.50 1.86 1.34
C LEU A 130 6.25 0.54 1.18
N GLU A 131 7.13 0.19 2.12
CA GLU A 131 7.95 -1.02 1.95
C GLU A 131 7.09 -2.29 1.74
N ARG A 132 7.54 -3.17 0.85
CA ARG A 132 6.96 -4.49 0.65
C ARG A 132 7.54 -5.46 1.67
N LEU A 133 6.66 -5.97 2.53
CA LEU A 133 7.00 -6.92 3.57
C LEU A 133 7.24 -8.34 3.00
N PHE A 134 8.27 -9.01 3.53
CA PHE A 134 8.57 -10.41 3.25
C PHE A 134 8.49 -11.22 4.54
N PHE A 135 7.41 -11.99 4.70
CA PHE A 135 7.16 -12.78 5.91
C PHE A 135 7.77 -14.18 5.76
N ALA A 136 8.83 -14.46 6.53
CA ALA A 136 9.57 -15.72 6.41
C ALA A 136 9.43 -16.69 7.60
N LYS A 137 9.10 -16.22 8.82
CA LYS A 137 9.19 -17.07 10.04
C LYS A 137 8.18 -16.83 11.18
N ASN A 138 7.41 -15.74 11.23
CA ASN A 138 6.54 -15.47 12.37
C ASN A 138 5.16 -14.94 11.93
N GLU A 139 4.24 -15.88 11.71
CA GLU A 139 2.93 -15.65 11.09
C GLU A 139 2.05 -14.66 11.86
N ARG A 140 2.08 -14.68 13.20
CA ARG A 140 1.23 -13.79 14.00
C ARG A 140 1.63 -12.32 13.88
N THR A 141 2.92 -12.03 14.06
CA THR A 141 3.45 -10.67 13.87
C THR A 141 3.29 -10.21 12.42
N ALA A 142 3.45 -11.12 11.46
CA ALA A 142 3.18 -10.84 10.05
C ALA A 142 1.74 -10.38 9.79
N LEU A 143 0.76 -11.08 10.38
CA LEU A 143 -0.66 -10.76 10.27
C LEU A 143 -1.02 -9.40 10.89
N ASP A 144 -0.50 -9.12 12.09
CA ASP A 144 -0.73 -7.84 12.76
C ASP A 144 -0.17 -6.67 11.93
N VAL A 145 1.05 -6.81 11.37
CA VAL A 145 1.64 -5.77 10.49
C VAL A 145 0.89 -5.68 9.15
N ALA A 146 0.40 -6.80 8.60
CA ALA A 146 -0.40 -6.78 7.37
C ALA A 146 -1.71 -5.99 7.55
N HIS A 147 -2.35 -6.04 8.73
CA HIS A 147 -3.51 -5.20 9.04
C HIS A 147 -3.16 -3.70 9.05
N ALA A 148 -2.07 -3.31 9.73
CA ALA A 148 -1.59 -1.93 9.74
C ALA A 148 -1.24 -1.45 8.32
N ARG A 149 -0.57 -2.29 7.52
CA ARG A 149 -0.26 -2.03 6.11
C ARG A 149 -1.50 -1.81 5.24
N GLY A 150 -2.59 -2.56 5.50
CA GLY A 150 -3.87 -2.36 4.83
C GLY A 150 -4.46 -0.97 5.07
N ILE A 151 -4.32 -0.44 6.29
CA ILE A 151 -4.72 0.93 6.64
C ILE A 151 -3.82 1.96 5.96
N LEU A 152 -2.50 1.76 5.99
CA LEU A 152 -1.53 2.66 5.34
C LEU A 152 -1.80 2.78 3.83
N LEU A 153 -2.10 1.66 3.14
CA LEU A 153 -2.50 1.66 1.73
C LEU A 153 -3.86 2.33 1.50
N LEU A 154 -4.84 2.08 2.38
CA LEU A 154 -6.17 2.69 2.27
C LEU A 154 -6.10 4.21 2.39
N GLU A 155 -5.34 4.74 3.35
CA GLU A 155 -5.14 6.18 3.49
C GLU A 155 -4.32 6.73 2.32
N ALA A 156 -3.22 6.08 1.92
CA ALA A 156 -2.43 6.49 0.75
C ALA A 156 -3.29 6.63 -0.52
N GLY A 157 -4.21 5.69 -0.77
CA GLY A 157 -5.12 5.71 -1.91
C GLY A 157 -6.17 6.83 -1.90
N LYS A 158 -6.33 7.59 -0.81
CA LYS A 158 -7.22 8.77 -0.74
C LYS A 158 -6.52 10.07 -1.12
N TYR A 159 -5.22 10.17 -0.88
CA TYR A 159 -4.46 11.42 -1.00
C TYR A 159 -3.40 11.41 -2.12
N ALA A 160 -2.73 10.28 -2.34
CA ALA A 160 -1.58 10.21 -3.23
C ALA A 160 -1.97 9.96 -4.70
N SER A 161 -1.24 10.58 -5.63
CA SER A 161 -1.38 10.30 -7.07
C SER A 161 -0.66 9.01 -7.48
N TYR A 162 0.40 8.63 -6.73
CA TYR A 162 1.20 7.44 -6.99
C TYR A 162 1.51 6.71 -5.69
N ILE A 163 1.53 5.38 -5.75
CA ILE A 163 1.96 4.51 -4.65
C ILE A 163 2.99 3.52 -5.22
N LEU A 164 4.14 3.40 -4.57
CA LEU A 164 5.18 2.42 -4.90
C LEU A 164 5.41 1.48 -3.72
N GLU A 165 5.60 0.20 -4.03
CA GLU A 165 5.80 -0.86 -3.03
C GLU A 165 7.11 -1.64 -3.30
N PRO A 166 8.29 -1.02 -3.13
CA PRO A 166 9.58 -1.66 -3.37
C PRO A 166 9.90 -2.72 -2.30
N SER A 167 10.67 -3.73 -2.69
CA SER A 167 11.31 -4.66 -1.77
C SER A 167 12.55 -4.05 -1.10
N PRO A 168 13.00 -4.59 0.07
CA PRO A 168 14.18 -4.08 0.76
C PRO A 168 15.44 -4.00 -0.12
N PRO A 169 15.77 -5.00 -0.97
CA PRO A 169 16.95 -4.91 -1.84
C PRO A 169 16.82 -3.84 -2.93
N GLU A 170 15.61 -3.62 -3.48
CA GLU A 170 15.40 -2.64 -4.57
C GLU A 170 15.66 -1.21 -4.10
N TRP A 171 15.09 -0.80 -2.97
CA TRP A 171 15.33 0.56 -2.46
C TRP A 171 16.74 0.73 -1.92
N LYS A 172 17.31 -0.27 -1.22
CA LYS A 172 18.70 -0.21 -0.73
C LYS A 172 19.70 -0.05 -1.86
N LEU A 173 19.52 -0.79 -2.95
CA LEU A 173 20.35 -0.68 -4.16
C LEU A 173 20.30 0.75 -4.74
N SER A 174 19.11 1.36 -4.80
CA SER A 174 18.96 2.75 -5.28
C SER A 174 19.62 3.81 -4.39
N ILE A 175 19.77 3.57 -3.09
CA ILE A 175 20.31 4.55 -2.13
C ILE A 175 21.81 4.38 -1.89
N THR A 176 22.29 3.14 -1.91
CA THR A 176 23.67 2.80 -1.48
C THR A 176 24.54 2.20 -2.59
N GLY A 177 23.94 1.74 -3.69
CA GLY A 177 24.62 0.90 -4.69
C GLY A 177 24.72 -0.59 -4.30
N ASP A 178 24.20 -1.00 -3.14
CA ASP A 178 24.17 -2.40 -2.69
C ASP A 178 22.81 -2.76 -2.07
N GLY A 179 22.10 -3.73 -2.67
CA GLY A 179 20.83 -4.23 -2.14
C GLY A 179 20.95 -4.95 -0.78
N SER A 180 22.17 -5.34 -0.38
CA SER A 180 22.47 -6.00 0.89
C SER A 180 22.97 -5.04 1.99
N ALA A 181 23.00 -3.73 1.72
CA ALA A 181 23.61 -2.74 2.61
C ALA A 181 23.07 -2.76 4.05
N SER A 182 23.95 -2.49 5.01
CA SER A 182 23.64 -2.37 6.43
C SER A 182 22.81 -1.11 6.73
N LYS A 183 22.12 -1.09 7.87
CA LYS A 183 21.31 0.07 8.31
C LYS A 183 22.19 1.32 8.50
N GLU A 184 23.41 1.15 9.00
CA GLU A 184 24.38 2.24 9.17
C GLU A 184 24.89 2.78 7.83
N GLN A 185 25.02 1.93 6.80
CA GLN A 185 25.36 2.38 5.44
C GLN A 185 24.22 3.21 4.84
N VAL A 186 22.97 2.72 4.94
CA VAL A 186 21.77 3.47 4.52
C VAL A 186 21.71 4.83 5.23
N GLN A 187 21.80 4.85 6.56
CA GLN A 187 21.74 6.07 7.37
C GLN A 187 22.75 7.14 6.93
N ARG A 188 24.00 6.75 6.64
CA ARG A 188 25.03 7.68 6.13
C ARG A 188 24.70 8.21 4.74
N MET A 189 24.20 7.35 3.84
CA MET A 189 23.82 7.76 2.49
C MET A 189 22.62 8.72 2.49
N VAL A 190 21.59 8.45 3.30
CA VAL A 190 20.43 9.35 3.51
C VAL A 190 20.88 10.71 4.04
N THR A 191 21.74 10.70 5.08
CA THR A 191 22.32 11.93 5.67
C THR A 191 23.05 12.77 4.61
N SER A 192 23.86 12.12 3.78
CA SER A 192 24.63 12.78 2.71
C SER A 192 23.74 13.33 1.59
N GLN A 193 22.77 12.54 1.10
CA GLN A 193 21.88 12.90 -0.01
C GLN A 193 20.88 14.00 0.35
N LEU A 194 20.44 14.08 1.60
CA LEU A 194 19.55 15.13 2.10
C LEU A 194 20.28 16.31 2.76
N HIS A 195 21.62 16.31 2.69
CA HIS A 195 22.50 17.34 3.26
C HIS A 195 22.25 17.62 4.76
N LEU A 196 21.92 16.56 5.52
CA LEU A 196 21.68 16.64 6.95
C LEU A 196 23.01 16.72 7.72
N THR A 197 23.03 17.48 8.82
CA THR A 197 24.22 17.64 9.67
C THR A 197 24.53 16.42 10.54
N GLU A 198 23.52 15.58 10.80
CA GLU A 198 23.62 14.38 11.63
C GLU A 198 22.66 13.29 11.12
N ILE A 199 22.86 12.06 11.61
CA ILE A 199 21.99 10.92 11.26
C ILE A 199 20.58 11.18 11.82
N PRO A 200 19.52 11.15 10.98
CA PRO A 200 18.16 11.40 11.44
C PRO A 200 17.73 10.35 12.48
N ARG A 201 17.17 10.84 13.59
CA ARG A 201 16.57 10.04 14.66
C ARG A 201 15.05 10.31 14.70
N PRO A 202 14.20 9.34 15.08
CA PRO A 202 14.52 7.97 15.50
C PRO A 202 15.09 7.09 14.37
N ASP A 203 15.66 5.94 14.71
CA ASP A 203 16.39 5.09 13.74
C ASP A 203 15.51 4.54 12.61
N ASP A 204 14.21 4.44 12.85
CA ASP A 204 13.18 4.02 11.90
C ASP A 204 12.85 5.12 10.87
N ALA A 205 13.11 6.38 11.23
CA ALA A 205 12.87 7.54 10.37
C ALA A 205 13.91 7.67 9.25
N ALA A 206 15.12 7.14 9.45
CA ALA A 206 16.17 7.11 8.43
C ALA A 206 15.81 6.19 7.25
N ASP A 207 15.27 4.99 7.54
CA ASP A 207 14.83 4.05 6.50
C ASP A 207 13.60 4.59 5.76
N ALA A 208 12.68 5.27 6.47
CA ALA A 208 11.56 5.97 5.86
C ALA A 208 12.00 7.14 4.94
N LEU A 209 13.00 7.93 5.32
CA LEU A 209 13.62 8.92 4.43
C LEU A 209 14.33 8.27 3.22
N ALA A 210 14.92 7.08 3.40
CA ALA A 210 15.51 6.32 2.29
C ALA A 210 14.44 5.86 1.27
N LEU A 211 13.28 5.39 1.75
CA LEU A 211 12.12 5.07 0.91
C LEU A 211 11.61 6.31 0.16
N ALA A 212 11.58 7.47 0.81
CA ALA A 212 11.19 8.73 0.18
C ALA A 212 12.17 9.15 -0.94
N LEU A 213 13.49 9.04 -0.70
CA LEU A 213 14.53 9.27 -1.70
C LEU A 213 14.43 8.29 -2.88
N PHE A 214 14.13 7.00 -2.62
CA PHE A 214 13.83 6.04 -3.69
C PHE A 214 12.64 6.50 -4.52
N GLY A 215 11.56 6.98 -3.89
CA GLY A 215 10.41 7.53 -4.61
C GLY A 215 10.79 8.70 -5.52
N ALA A 216 11.59 9.64 -5.03
CA ALA A 216 12.09 10.76 -5.82
C ALA A 216 12.94 10.30 -7.03
N SER A 217 13.72 9.23 -6.89
CA SER A 217 14.49 8.67 -8.02
C SER A 217 13.58 8.09 -9.12
N GLN A 218 12.38 7.61 -8.76
CA GLN A 218 11.40 7.06 -9.73
C GLN A 218 10.49 8.12 -10.39
N LEU A 219 10.34 9.33 -9.83
CA LEU A 219 9.40 10.35 -10.34
C LEU A 219 9.53 10.69 -11.84
N PRO A 220 10.73 10.80 -12.45
CA PRO A 220 10.86 11.04 -13.89
C PRO A 220 10.23 9.93 -14.76
N LEU A 221 10.21 8.69 -14.27
CA LEU A 221 9.63 7.53 -14.98
C LEU A 221 8.10 7.50 -14.87
N LEU A 222 7.56 7.98 -13.73
CA LEU A 222 6.11 8.08 -13.51
C LEU A 222 5.50 9.22 -14.33
N THR A 223 6.16 10.37 -14.36
CA THR A 223 5.68 11.59 -15.05
C THR A 223 5.82 11.54 -16.57
N CYS A 224 6.80 10.82 -17.13
CA CYS A 224 6.97 10.73 -18.58
C CYS A 224 5.84 9.96 -19.29
N HIS A 225 5.14 9.06 -18.59
CA HIS A 225 4.00 8.31 -19.12
C HIS A 225 2.68 9.10 -19.11
N THR A 226 2.62 10.23 -18.40
CA THR A 226 1.42 11.11 -18.34
C THR A 226 1.46 12.29 -19.30
N ALA A 227 2.58 12.52 -19.99
CA ALA A 227 2.65 13.54 -21.03
C ALA A 227 1.75 13.15 -22.22
N PRO A 228 0.82 14.02 -22.68
CA PRO A 228 -0.03 13.70 -23.81
C PRO A 228 0.82 13.47 -25.07
N ALA A 229 0.52 12.41 -25.82
CA ALA A 229 1.28 11.95 -27.01
C ALA A 229 1.25 12.91 -28.22
N ASN A 230 0.88 14.18 -28.02
CA ASN A 230 0.69 15.21 -29.04
C ASN A 230 1.74 16.34 -28.97
N ALA A 231 2.93 16.04 -28.45
CA ALA A 231 4.11 16.91 -28.50
C ALA A 231 5.04 16.61 -29.70
N SER A 232 4.57 15.84 -30.69
CA SER A 232 5.33 15.42 -31.88
C SER A 232 5.25 16.43 -33.04
N LYS A 233 5.39 17.74 -32.75
CA LYS A 233 5.61 18.78 -33.77
C LYS A 233 6.64 19.80 -33.29
N GLY A 234 7.80 19.84 -33.95
CA GLY A 234 8.74 20.96 -33.84
C GLY A 234 10.08 20.69 -33.14
N CYS A 235 10.74 19.56 -33.41
CA CYS A 235 12.18 19.45 -33.19
C CYS A 235 12.87 19.09 -34.51
N THR A 236 13.09 20.11 -35.35
CA THR A 236 13.95 20.01 -36.53
C THR A 236 15.41 19.85 -36.09
N PRO A 237 16.20 18.92 -36.65
CA PRO A 237 17.59 18.76 -36.29
C PRO A 237 18.39 20.04 -36.59
N LEU A 238 19.21 20.49 -35.64
CA LEU A 238 20.24 21.48 -35.89
C LEU A 238 21.29 20.86 -36.83
N THR A 239 21.15 21.10 -38.13
CA THR A 239 22.19 20.81 -39.11
C THR A 239 23.39 21.70 -38.84
N LYS A 240 24.55 21.08 -38.64
CA LYS A 240 25.84 21.76 -38.45
C LYS A 240 26.18 22.65 -39.65
N THR A 241 26.73 23.83 -39.35
CA THR A 241 27.60 24.64 -40.22
C THR A 241 28.87 24.92 -39.44
#